data_AF-A0A9C8L1H5-F1
#
_entry.id   AF-A0A9C8L1H5-F1
#
_cell.length_a   1.000
_cell.length_b   1.000
_cell.length_c   1.000
_cell.angle_alpha   90.00
_cell.angle_beta   90.00
_cell.angle_gamma   90.00
#
_symmetry.space_group_name_H-M   'P 1'
#
loop_
_entity.id
_entity.type
_entity.pdbx_description
1 polymer ?
#
loop_
_entity_poly.entity_id
_entity_poly.type
_entity_poly.pdbx_seq_one_letter_code
_entity_poly.pdbx_strand_id
1 'polypeptide(L)'
;MSPSPSTTDRKKAEALYQEALAAYDRWDVEVAIQKLEAALKITPNKASYHMKLAQALSRYGDFDRSLRSLANFLRLDPNSPVANRIEQLFSTGMDPVEEILTAKMSASQLPLEMIGAAIQMWVEFRIALGEEPLAIPKPEAWAAALDYTVRKVNLRDAPIEKMGEYYQVAPETIRKHKETMSKLLDIMPCDYRYFVGAQNPLDKLVEAAELLDQLEQRFQQEA
;
A
#
# COMPACT_ATOMS: atom_id res chain seq x y z
N MET A 1 21.35 -26.71 -13.82
CA MET A 1 20.44 -26.89 -12.67
C MET A 1 21.19 -26.46 -11.43
N SER A 2 20.83 -25.34 -10.82
CA SER A 2 21.44 -24.93 -9.55
C SER A 2 21.12 -25.97 -8.48
N PRO A 3 22.09 -26.37 -7.63
CA PRO A 3 21.86 -27.37 -6.60
C PRO A 3 20.75 -26.90 -5.66
N SER A 4 19.82 -27.80 -5.32
CA SER A 4 18.78 -27.53 -4.32
C SER A 4 19.44 -27.12 -3.00
N PRO A 5 19.01 -26.01 -2.36
CA PRO A 5 19.66 -25.49 -1.15
C PRO A 5 19.63 -26.53 -0.03
N SER A 6 20.74 -26.63 0.71
CA SER A 6 20.87 -27.55 1.84
C SER A 6 19.88 -27.19 2.97
N THR A 7 19.65 -28.12 3.90
CA THR A 7 18.79 -27.85 5.06
C THR A 7 19.26 -26.65 5.88
N THR A 8 20.58 -26.45 5.99
CA THR A 8 21.18 -25.29 6.65
C THR A 8 20.90 -24.00 5.89
N ASP A 9 20.99 -24.03 4.55
CA ASP A 9 20.69 -22.87 3.70
C ASP A 9 19.22 -22.47 3.79
N ARG A 10 18.29 -23.44 3.82
CA ARG A 10 16.86 -23.17 4.00
C ARG A 10 16.57 -22.52 5.35
N LYS A 11 17.20 -22.99 6.43
CA LYS A 11 17.07 -22.35 7.75
C LYS A 11 17.60 -20.92 7.75
N LYS A 12 18.72 -20.67 7.06
CA LYS A 12 19.27 -19.32 6.89
C LYS A 12 18.32 -18.41 6.10
N ALA A 13 17.72 -18.90 5.02
CA ALA A 13 16.72 -18.16 4.24
C ALA A 13 15.50 -17.81 5.09
N GLU A 14 15.03 -18.74 5.92
CA GLU A 14 13.92 -18.50 6.83
C GLU A 14 14.27 -17.46 7.90
N ALA A 15 15.48 -17.49 8.48
CA ALA A 15 15.93 -16.47 9.41
C ALA A 15 15.94 -15.07 8.78
N LEU A 16 16.46 -14.95 7.54
CA LEU A 16 16.42 -13.71 6.77
C LEU A 16 14.99 -13.23 6.51
N TYR A 17 14.07 -14.15 6.21
CA TYR A 17 12.66 -13.83 6.04
C TYR A 17 12.04 -13.28 7.34
N GLN A 18 12.31 -13.89 8.49
CA GLN A 18 11.82 -13.40 9.78
C GLN A 18 12.40 -12.01 10.14
N GLU A 19 13.68 -11.78 9.85
CA GLU A 19 14.29 -10.44 9.97
C GLU A 19 13.59 -9.42 9.07
N ALA A 20 13.22 -9.81 7.84
CA ALA A 20 12.50 -8.95 6.92
C ALA A 20 11.10 -8.60 7.41
N LEU A 21 10.38 -9.56 8.02
CA LEU A 21 9.06 -9.30 8.63
C LEU A 21 9.18 -8.27 9.75
N ALA A 22 10.13 -8.46 10.66
CA ALA A 22 10.37 -7.52 11.76
C ALA A 22 10.74 -6.12 11.25
N ALA A 23 11.56 -6.03 10.19
CA ALA A 23 11.90 -4.77 9.54
C ALA A 23 10.67 -4.11 8.90
N TYR A 24 9.85 -4.88 8.18
CA TYR A 24 8.62 -4.39 7.54
C TYR A 24 7.62 -3.83 8.57
N ASP A 25 7.46 -4.51 9.72
CA ASP A 25 6.55 -4.08 10.79
C ASP A 25 7.04 -2.81 11.50
N ARG A 26 8.36 -2.58 11.54
CA ARG A 26 8.98 -1.36 12.08
C ARG A 26 9.12 -0.23 11.05
N TRP A 27 8.58 -0.38 9.85
CA TRP A 27 8.73 0.58 8.75
C TRP A 27 10.17 0.74 8.21
N ASP A 28 11.07 -0.20 8.53
CA ASP A 28 12.41 -0.29 7.95
C ASP A 28 12.34 -0.95 6.54
N VAL A 29 11.58 -0.35 5.62
CA VAL A 29 11.16 -0.99 4.35
C VAL A 29 12.35 -1.39 3.46
N GLU A 30 13.39 -0.56 3.39
CA GLU A 30 14.60 -0.88 2.63
C GLU A 30 15.32 -2.12 3.18
N VAL A 31 15.41 -2.23 4.51
CA VAL A 31 15.99 -3.40 5.18
C VAL A 31 15.14 -4.63 4.89
N ALA A 32 13.81 -4.52 4.96
CA ALA A 32 12.91 -5.61 4.62
C ALA A 32 13.14 -6.13 3.19
N ILE A 33 13.24 -5.23 2.21
CA ILE A 33 13.54 -5.56 0.80
C ILE A 33 14.89 -6.30 0.70
N GLN A 34 15.96 -5.76 1.28
CA GLN A 34 17.29 -6.37 1.22
C GLN A 34 17.30 -7.79 1.81
N LYS A 35 16.62 -8.01 2.93
CA LYS A 35 16.54 -9.31 3.60
C LYS A 35 15.70 -10.31 2.80
N LEU A 36 14.60 -9.87 2.19
CA LEU A 36 13.78 -10.70 1.30
C LEU A 36 14.54 -11.12 0.05
N GLU A 37 15.28 -10.20 -0.58
CA GLU A 37 16.12 -10.52 -1.73
C GLU A 37 17.24 -11.51 -1.36
N ALA A 38 17.86 -11.34 -0.17
CA ALA A 38 18.84 -12.29 0.34
C ALA A 38 18.22 -13.68 0.60
N ALA A 39 17.00 -13.75 1.15
CA ALA A 39 16.28 -15.00 1.33
C ALA A 39 15.95 -15.67 -0.01
N LEU A 40 15.53 -14.90 -1.01
CA LEU A 40 15.22 -15.37 -2.36
C LEU A 40 16.47 -15.83 -3.15
N LYS A 41 17.65 -15.23 -2.92
CA LYS A 41 18.91 -15.74 -3.48
C LYS A 41 19.23 -17.17 -3.01
N ILE A 42 18.79 -17.53 -1.80
CA ILE A 42 18.99 -18.87 -1.23
C ILE A 42 17.85 -19.81 -1.63
N THR A 43 16.60 -19.37 -1.50
CA THR A 43 15.40 -20.15 -1.81
C THR A 43 14.52 -19.40 -2.82
N PRO A 44 14.85 -19.46 -4.13
CA PRO A 44 14.18 -18.62 -5.14
C PRO A 44 12.73 -19.00 -5.42
N ASN A 45 12.34 -20.23 -5.08
CA ASN A 45 11.02 -20.81 -5.39
C ASN A 45 10.06 -20.78 -4.19
N LYS A 46 10.28 -19.90 -3.21
CA LYS A 46 9.36 -19.74 -2.07
C LYS A 46 8.34 -18.64 -2.39
N ALA A 47 7.09 -19.03 -2.67
CA ALA A 47 6.02 -18.10 -3.04
C ALA A 47 5.83 -16.98 -1.99
N SER A 48 5.72 -17.34 -0.72
CA SER A 48 5.52 -16.37 0.38
C SER A 48 6.61 -15.28 0.46
N TYR A 49 7.84 -15.58 0.05
CA TYR A 49 8.91 -14.57 0.02
C TYR A 49 8.68 -13.56 -1.11
N HIS A 50 8.20 -14.02 -2.27
CA HIS A 50 7.82 -13.13 -3.36
C HIS A 50 6.60 -12.27 -3.00
N MET A 51 5.59 -12.83 -2.31
CA MET A 51 4.45 -12.07 -1.80
C MET A 51 4.92 -10.95 -0.85
N LYS A 52 5.72 -11.29 0.15
CA LYS A 52 6.21 -10.30 1.12
C LYS A 52 7.12 -9.26 0.48
N LEU A 53 7.92 -9.66 -0.51
CA LEU A 53 8.74 -8.73 -1.29
C LEU A 53 7.87 -7.74 -2.07
N ALA A 54 6.78 -8.19 -2.69
CA ALA A 54 5.82 -7.30 -3.34
C ALA A 54 5.19 -6.29 -2.36
N GLN A 55 4.79 -6.73 -1.17
CA GLN A 55 4.29 -5.84 -0.12
C GLN A 55 5.31 -4.76 0.26
N ALA A 56 6.57 -5.16 0.50
CA ALA A 56 7.65 -4.25 0.84
C ALA A 56 7.95 -3.25 -0.29
N LEU A 57 8.04 -3.73 -1.54
CA LEU A 57 8.29 -2.89 -2.71
C LEU A 57 7.15 -1.91 -2.99
N SER A 58 5.89 -2.35 -2.86
CA SER A 58 4.73 -1.47 -2.99
C SER A 58 4.74 -0.36 -1.95
N ARG A 59 5.09 -0.68 -0.69
CA ARG A 59 5.22 0.31 0.38
C ARG A 59 6.39 1.28 0.14
N TYR A 60 7.45 0.80 -0.51
CA TYR A 60 8.59 1.64 -0.92
C TYR A 60 8.27 2.54 -2.12
N GLY A 61 7.21 2.24 -2.89
CA GLY A 61 6.87 2.94 -4.13
C GLY A 61 7.48 2.32 -5.40
N ASP A 62 8.16 1.18 -5.31
CA ASP A 62 8.69 0.44 -6.47
C ASP A 62 7.64 -0.54 -7.02
N PHE A 63 6.63 0.03 -7.67
CA PHE A 63 5.49 -0.73 -8.21
C PHE A 63 5.91 -1.72 -9.30
N ASP A 64 6.88 -1.36 -10.14
CA ASP A 64 7.35 -2.23 -11.21
C ASP A 64 7.98 -3.52 -10.65
N ARG A 65 8.84 -3.41 -9.63
CA ARG A 65 9.40 -4.60 -8.97
C ARG A 65 8.33 -5.33 -8.17
N SER A 66 7.38 -4.62 -7.55
CA SER A 66 6.27 -5.22 -6.82
C SER A 66 5.43 -6.16 -7.70
N LEU A 67 4.99 -5.68 -8.87
CA LEU A 67 4.22 -6.47 -9.82
C LEU A 67 5.01 -7.69 -10.35
N ARG A 68 6.32 -7.53 -10.60
CA ARG A 68 7.18 -8.68 -10.96
C ARG A 68 7.24 -9.74 -9.85
N SER A 69 7.31 -9.32 -8.59
CA SER A 69 7.28 -10.24 -7.45
C SER A 69 5.92 -10.94 -7.32
N LEU A 70 4.80 -10.24 -7.53
CA LEU A 70 3.47 -10.86 -7.57
C LEU A 70 3.31 -11.87 -8.71
N ALA A 71 3.87 -11.58 -9.89
CA ALA A 71 3.88 -12.53 -11.01
C ALA A 71 4.66 -13.81 -10.65
N ASN A 72 5.78 -13.68 -9.93
CA ASN A 72 6.52 -14.84 -9.42
C ASN A 72 5.74 -15.60 -8.35
N PHE A 73 5.03 -14.91 -7.46
CA PHE A 73 4.12 -15.54 -6.49
C PHE A 73 3.08 -16.41 -7.21
N LEU A 74 2.33 -15.83 -8.16
CA LEU A 74 1.32 -16.55 -8.95
C LEU A 74 1.90 -17.76 -9.70
N ARG A 75 3.10 -17.62 -10.27
CA ARG A 75 3.78 -18.72 -10.97
C ARG A 75 4.11 -19.89 -10.02
N LEU A 76 4.44 -19.60 -8.77
CA LEU A 76 4.85 -20.59 -7.77
C LEU A 76 3.66 -21.19 -7.01
N ASP A 77 2.59 -20.43 -6.81
CA ASP A 77 1.36 -20.86 -6.15
C ASP A 77 0.10 -20.39 -6.91
N PRO A 78 -0.20 -20.99 -8.07
CA PRO A 78 -1.31 -20.56 -8.92
C PRO A 78 -2.69 -20.89 -8.31
N ASN A 79 -2.75 -21.79 -7.33
CA ASN A 79 -3.99 -22.19 -6.66
C ASN A 79 -4.18 -21.48 -5.31
N SER A 80 -3.37 -20.45 -5.02
CA SER A 80 -3.51 -19.65 -3.81
C SER A 80 -4.93 -19.06 -3.73
N PRO A 81 -5.55 -18.98 -2.54
CA PRO A 81 -6.86 -18.35 -2.37
C PRO A 81 -6.91 -16.88 -2.84
N VAL A 82 -5.77 -16.21 -2.92
CA VAL A 82 -5.64 -14.82 -3.37
C VAL A 82 -5.20 -14.68 -4.83
N ALA A 83 -5.02 -15.80 -5.56
CA ALA A 83 -4.53 -15.79 -6.94
C ALA A 83 -5.40 -14.91 -7.84
N ASN A 84 -6.72 -15.14 -7.88
CA ASN A 84 -7.65 -14.34 -8.68
C ASN A 84 -7.57 -12.84 -8.37
N ARG A 85 -7.38 -12.48 -7.09
CA ARG A 85 -7.23 -11.07 -6.70
C ARG A 85 -5.93 -10.48 -7.26
N ILE A 86 -4.83 -11.23 -7.25
CA ILE A 86 -3.56 -10.74 -7.75
C ILE A 86 -3.57 -10.70 -9.28
N GLU A 87 -4.15 -11.70 -9.94
CA GLU A 87 -4.34 -11.72 -11.40
C GLU A 87 -5.11 -10.50 -11.89
N GLN A 88 -6.15 -10.09 -11.17
CA GLN A 88 -6.92 -8.90 -11.49
C GLN A 88 -6.07 -7.61 -11.48
N LEU A 89 -4.95 -7.55 -10.75
CA LEU A 89 -4.03 -6.39 -10.80
C LEU A 89 -3.27 -6.28 -12.13
N PHE A 90 -3.20 -7.37 -12.91
CA PHE A 90 -2.60 -7.40 -14.24
C PHE A 90 -3.63 -7.25 -15.37
N SER A 91 -4.92 -7.16 -15.03
CA SER A 91 -5.97 -6.96 -16.01
C SER A 91 -5.86 -5.58 -16.64
N THR A 92 -6.18 -5.48 -17.93
CA THR A 92 -6.27 -4.19 -18.64
C THR A 92 -7.55 -3.44 -18.31
N GLY A 93 -8.56 -4.11 -17.74
CA GLY A 93 -9.84 -3.53 -17.37
C GLY A 93 -9.90 -3.17 -15.89
N MET A 94 -10.65 -2.12 -15.59
CA MET A 94 -10.96 -1.73 -14.21
C MET A 94 -11.76 -2.83 -13.50
N ASP A 95 -11.54 -2.97 -12.20
CA ASP A 95 -12.46 -3.76 -11.37
C ASP A 95 -13.71 -2.93 -11.00
N PRO A 96 -14.81 -3.55 -10.51
CA PRO A 96 -16.04 -2.84 -10.21
C PRO A 96 -15.88 -1.66 -9.22
N VAL A 97 -14.95 -1.74 -8.27
CA VAL A 97 -14.64 -0.65 -7.34
C VAL A 97 -14.04 0.53 -8.11
N GLU A 98 -13.07 0.27 -8.97
CA GLU A 98 -12.39 1.28 -9.80
C GLU A 98 -13.34 1.94 -10.79
N GLU A 99 -14.24 1.18 -11.42
CA GLU A 99 -15.27 1.71 -12.32
C GLU A 99 -16.21 2.69 -11.59
N ILE A 100 -16.76 2.28 -10.45
CA ILE A 100 -17.66 3.11 -9.65
C ILE A 100 -16.93 4.34 -9.13
N LEU A 101 -15.72 4.16 -8.60
CA LEU A 101 -14.89 5.23 -8.07
C LEU A 101 -14.60 6.28 -9.14
N THR A 102 -14.11 5.86 -10.31
CA THR A 102 -13.80 6.74 -11.44
C THR A 102 -15.03 7.50 -11.91
N ALA A 103 -16.15 6.81 -12.11
CA ALA A 103 -17.40 7.42 -12.58
C ALA A 103 -17.93 8.48 -11.59
N LYS A 104 -17.98 8.14 -10.29
CA LYS A 104 -18.51 9.02 -9.24
C LYS A 104 -17.61 10.24 -8.99
N MET A 105 -16.29 10.04 -8.95
CA MET A 105 -15.35 11.15 -8.76
C MET A 105 -15.32 12.09 -9.97
N SER A 106 -15.39 11.54 -11.19
CA SER A 106 -15.47 12.34 -12.42
C SER A 106 -16.78 13.13 -12.51
N ALA A 107 -17.91 12.52 -12.16
CA ALA A 107 -19.20 13.21 -12.09
C ALA A 107 -19.21 14.33 -11.02
N SER A 108 -18.40 14.17 -9.97
CA SER A 108 -18.16 15.20 -8.94
C SER A 108 -17.12 16.26 -9.36
N GLN A 109 -16.61 16.20 -10.60
CA GLN A 109 -15.61 17.12 -11.16
C GLN A 109 -14.32 17.18 -10.32
N LEU A 110 -13.92 16.05 -9.73
CA LEU A 110 -12.62 15.95 -9.06
C LEU A 110 -11.48 15.95 -10.08
N PRO A 111 -10.30 16.52 -9.74
CA PRO A 111 -9.13 16.48 -10.60
C PRO A 111 -8.70 15.05 -10.93
N LEU A 112 -8.17 14.83 -12.13
CA LEU A 112 -7.75 13.52 -12.61
C LEU A 112 -6.66 12.91 -11.72
N GLU A 113 -5.76 13.74 -11.22
CA GLU A 113 -4.67 13.37 -10.30
C GLU A 113 -5.25 12.77 -9.01
N MET A 114 -6.34 13.35 -8.50
CA MET A 114 -7.01 12.87 -7.30
C MET A 114 -7.72 11.53 -7.52
N ILE A 115 -8.32 11.34 -8.70
CA ILE A 115 -8.91 10.06 -9.12
C ILE A 115 -7.79 9.00 -9.21
N GLY A 116 -6.66 9.36 -9.83
CA GLY A 116 -5.48 8.51 -9.90
C GLY A 116 -4.96 8.10 -8.52
N ALA A 117 -4.87 9.04 -7.58
CA ALA A 117 -4.48 8.76 -6.20
C ALA A 117 -5.43 7.77 -5.50
N ALA A 118 -6.73 7.83 -5.78
CA ALA A 118 -7.71 6.90 -5.21
C ALA A 118 -7.60 5.49 -5.81
N ILE A 119 -7.34 5.38 -7.12
CA ILE A 119 -7.07 4.10 -7.77
C ILE A 119 -5.74 3.50 -7.25
N GLN A 120 -4.70 4.33 -7.14
CA GLN A 120 -3.41 3.90 -6.59
C GLN A 120 -3.56 3.37 -5.16
N MET A 121 -4.30 4.08 -4.31
CA MET A 121 -4.59 3.64 -2.94
C MET A 121 -5.30 2.29 -2.91
N TRP A 122 -6.23 2.04 -3.84
CA TRP A 122 -6.92 0.76 -3.96
C TRP A 122 -5.98 -0.39 -4.35
N VAL A 123 -5.11 -0.15 -5.33
CA VAL A 123 -4.08 -1.12 -5.76
C VAL A 123 -3.12 -1.42 -4.62
N GLU A 124 -2.56 -0.39 -3.98
CA GLU A 124 -1.66 -0.53 -2.83
C GLU A 124 -2.31 -1.32 -1.69
N PHE A 125 -3.58 -1.03 -1.37
CA PHE A 125 -4.33 -1.75 -0.34
C PHE A 125 -4.44 -3.24 -0.66
N ARG A 126 -4.76 -3.60 -1.90
CA ARG A 126 -4.88 -4.99 -2.35
C ARG A 126 -3.56 -5.75 -2.28
N ILE A 127 -2.45 -5.09 -2.61
CA ILE A 127 -1.10 -5.66 -2.48
C ILE A 127 -0.74 -5.82 -1.00
N ALA A 128 -0.96 -4.78 -0.19
CA ALA A 128 -0.63 -4.76 1.23
C ALA A 128 -1.38 -5.83 2.04
N LEU A 129 -2.58 -6.23 1.63
CA LEU A 129 -3.32 -7.34 2.24
C LEU A 129 -2.60 -8.69 2.10
N GLY A 130 -1.75 -8.87 1.08
CA GLY A 130 -0.96 -10.09 0.90
C GLY A 130 -1.79 -11.33 0.65
N GLU A 131 -1.79 -12.27 1.60
CA GLU A 131 -2.59 -13.51 1.55
C GLU A 131 -3.92 -13.40 2.30
N GLU A 132 -4.20 -12.25 2.95
CA GLU A 132 -5.47 -12.03 3.63
C GLU A 132 -6.63 -11.94 2.62
N PRO A 133 -7.76 -12.59 2.89
CA PRO A 133 -8.91 -12.59 1.99
C PRO A 133 -9.55 -11.20 1.91
N LEU A 134 -10.01 -10.84 0.71
CA LEU A 134 -10.73 -9.59 0.47
C LEU A 134 -12.11 -9.89 -0.11
N ALA A 135 -13.15 -9.64 0.68
CA ALA A 135 -14.53 -9.73 0.22
C ALA A 135 -15.02 -8.35 -0.27
N ILE A 136 -15.56 -8.34 -1.50
CA ILE A 136 -16.12 -7.14 -2.14
C ILE A 136 -17.58 -7.41 -2.54
N PRO A 137 -18.49 -7.69 -1.57
CA PRO A 137 -19.89 -7.96 -1.88
C PRO A 137 -20.65 -6.70 -2.37
N LYS A 138 -20.15 -5.51 -2.00
CA LYS A 138 -20.69 -4.20 -2.40
C LYS A 138 -19.53 -3.30 -2.82
N PRO A 139 -19.17 -3.27 -4.11
CA PRO A 139 -18.08 -2.44 -4.61
C PRO A 139 -18.22 -0.95 -4.29
N GLU A 140 -19.45 -0.45 -4.24
CA GLU A 140 -19.78 0.94 -3.91
C GLU A 140 -19.29 1.33 -2.52
N ALA A 141 -19.26 0.39 -1.57
CA ALA A 141 -18.83 0.65 -0.21
C ALA A 141 -17.33 0.89 -0.11
N TRP A 142 -16.53 0.16 -0.89
CA TRP A 142 -15.10 0.39 -1.01
C TRP A 142 -14.81 1.66 -1.80
N ALA A 143 -15.54 1.90 -2.90
CA ALA A 143 -15.38 3.12 -3.70
C ALA A 143 -15.70 4.39 -2.87
N ALA A 144 -16.77 4.36 -2.07
CA ALA A 144 -17.12 5.47 -1.17
C ALA A 144 -16.02 5.72 -0.12
N ALA A 145 -15.44 4.65 0.44
CA ALA A 145 -14.36 4.75 1.42
C ALA A 145 -13.06 5.28 0.81
N LEU A 146 -12.73 4.89 -0.42
CA LEU A 146 -11.58 5.41 -1.18
C LEU A 146 -11.73 6.89 -1.49
N ASP A 147 -12.86 7.31 -2.07
CA ASP A 147 -13.12 8.73 -2.37
C ASP A 147 -13.07 9.57 -1.08
N TYR A 148 -13.75 9.11 -0.02
CA TYR A 148 -13.71 9.77 1.28
C TYR A 148 -12.29 9.91 1.82
N THR A 149 -11.49 8.84 1.77
CA THR A 149 -10.12 8.84 2.32
C THR A 149 -9.22 9.79 1.54
N VAL A 150 -9.24 9.74 0.21
CA VAL A 150 -8.41 10.62 -0.63
C VAL A 150 -8.81 12.09 -0.48
N ARG A 151 -10.10 12.41 -0.38
CA ARG A 151 -10.54 13.78 -0.07
C ARG A 151 -9.98 14.26 1.27
N LYS A 152 -9.98 13.40 2.30
CA LYS A 152 -9.41 13.75 3.61
C LYS A 152 -7.89 13.91 3.58
N VAL A 153 -7.17 13.05 2.87
CA VAL A 153 -5.72 13.21 2.65
C VAL A 153 -5.42 14.57 1.99
N ASN A 154 -6.26 14.98 1.04
CA ASN A 154 -6.14 16.24 0.30
C ASN A 154 -6.86 17.43 0.95
N LEU A 155 -7.18 17.33 2.24
CA LEU A 155 -7.80 18.40 3.05
C LEU A 155 -9.10 18.98 2.45
N ARG A 156 -9.84 18.19 1.67
CA ARG A 156 -11.14 18.59 1.13
C ARG A 156 -12.25 18.32 2.12
N ASP A 157 -13.22 19.23 2.16
CA ASP A 157 -14.44 18.98 2.91
C ASP A 157 -15.25 17.87 2.22
N ALA A 158 -15.64 16.89 3.02
CA ALA A 158 -16.35 15.69 2.62
C ALA A 158 -17.03 15.11 3.86
N PRO A 159 -18.25 15.57 4.19
CA PRO A 159 -19.06 14.96 5.25
C PRO A 159 -19.37 13.52 4.88
N ILE A 160 -19.16 12.58 5.81
CA ILE A 160 -19.32 11.14 5.54
C ILE A 160 -20.78 10.78 5.24
N GLU A 161 -21.73 11.56 5.77
CA GLU A 161 -23.16 11.44 5.54
C GLU A 161 -23.50 11.72 4.07
N LYS A 162 -22.96 12.81 3.51
CA LYS A 162 -23.14 13.15 2.09
C LYS A 162 -22.50 12.11 1.17
N MET A 163 -21.35 11.54 1.57
CA MET A 163 -20.74 10.44 0.84
C MET A 163 -21.63 9.20 0.86
N GLY A 164 -22.23 8.90 2.01
CA GLY A 164 -23.18 7.79 2.15
C GLY A 164 -24.40 7.94 1.26
N GLU A 165 -25.01 9.13 1.22
CA GLU A 165 -26.12 9.43 0.32
C GLU A 165 -25.72 9.29 -1.16
N TYR A 166 -24.55 9.83 -1.54
CA TYR A 166 -24.10 9.85 -2.94
C TYR A 166 -23.75 8.45 -3.48
N TYR A 167 -23.16 7.60 -2.66
CA TYR A 167 -22.81 6.22 -3.01
C TYR A 167 -23.91 5.21 -2.65
N GLN A 168 -24.97 5.63 -1.96
CA GLN A 168 -26.02 4.75 -1.43
C GLN A 168 -25.48 3.69 -0.46
N VAL A 169 -24.57 4.10 0.42
CA VAL A 169 -23.88 3.26 1.40
C VAL A 169 -24.04 3.86 2.80
N ALA A 170 -24.25 3.01 3.81
CA ALA A 170 -24.33 3.48 5.20
C ALA A 170 -22.99 4.12 5.64
N PRO A 171 -22.99 5.30 6.29
CA PRO A 171 -21.78 5.98 6.75
C PRO A 171 -20.87 5.11 7.64
N GLU A 172 -21.44 4.22 8.45
CA GLU A 172 -20.71 3.27 9.29
C GLU A 172 -19.90 2.27 8.46
N THR A 173 -20.43 1.85 7.31
CA THR A 173 -19.73 0.94 6.39
C THR A 173 -18.54 1.64 5.75
N ILE A 174 -18.72 2.90 5.32
CA ILE A 174 -17.64 3.74 4.79
C ILE A 174 -16.54 3.89 5.84
N ARG A 175 -16.91 4.21 7.08
CA ARG A 175 -15.98 4.37 8.21
C ARG A 175 -15.16 3.10 8.45
N LYS A 176 -15.81 1.93 8.48
CA LYS A 176 -15.15 0.64 8.69
C LYS A 176 -14.12 0.32 7.60
N HIS A 177 -14.48 0.50 6.32
CA HIS A 177 -13.55 0.25 5.21
C HIS A 177 -12.40 1.25 5.20
N LYS A 178 -12.69 2.53 5.44
CA LYS A 178 -11.70 3.58 5.60
C LYS A 178 -10.72 3.25 6.73
N GLU A 179 -11.20 2.87 7.92
CA GLU A 179 -10.33 2.47 9.04
C GLU A 179 -9.45 1.27 8.72
N THR A 180 -10.02 0.26 8.05
CA THR A 180 -9.29 -0.94 7.62
C THR A 180 -8.14 -0.56 6.68
N MET A 181 -8.43 0.26 5.68
CA MET A 181 -7.45 0.71 4.69
C MET A 181 -6.40 1.64 5.31
N SER A 182 -6.84 2.66 6.09
CA SER A 182 -5.94 3.59 6.77
C SER A 182 -5.00 2.87 7.72
N LYS A 183 -5.46 1.85 8.46
CA LYS A 183 -4.60 1.08 9.36
C LYS A 183 -3.57 0.23 8.60
N LEU A 184 -3.97 -0.41 7.52
CA LEU A 184 -3.07 -1.31 6.77
C LEU A 184 -2.00 -0.55 5.99
N LEU A 185 -2.40 0.58 5.40
CA LEU A 185 -1.53 1.44 4.62
C LEU A 185 -0.85 2.54 5.45
N ASP A 186 -1.20 2.68 6.73
CA ASP A 186 -0.78 3.76 7.64
C ASP A 186 -0.97 5.16 7.03
N ILE A 187 -2.18 5.39 6.54
CA ILE A 187 -2.55 6.64 5.86
C ILE A 187 -2.65 7.76 6.88
N MET A 188 -1.87 8.81 6.67
CA MET A 188 -1.94 10.06 7.43
C MET A 188 -2.55 11.21 6.61
N PRO A 189 -3.04 12.29 7.24
CA PRO A 189 -3.38 13.51 6.52
C PRO A 189 -2.17 14.01 5.71
N CYS A 190 -2.41 14.44 4.47
CA CYS A 190 -1.36 14.85 3.53
C CYS A 190 -0.27 13.78 3.26
N ASP A 191 -0.60 12.48 3.37
CA ASP A 191 0.26 11.39 2.92
C ASP A 191 0.77 11.64 1.50
N TYR A 192 2.09 11.69 1.34
CA TYR A 192 2.75 12.08 0.08
C TYR A 192 2.39 11.17 -1.10
N ARG A 193 1.97 9.92 -0.85
CA ARG A 193 1.58 8.98 -1.90
C ARG A 193 0.28 9.37 -2.60
N TYR A 194 -0.62 10.03 -1.88
CA TYR A 194 -1.98 10.31 -2.35
C TYR A 194 -2.36 11.79 -2.30
N PHE A 195 -1.49 12.65 -1.76
CA PHE A 195 -1.64 14.10 -1.79
C PHE A 195 -1.28 14.64 -3.18
N VAL A 196 -2.18 15.42 -3.78
CA VAL A 196 -2.05 15.95 -5.15
C VAL A 196 -1.92 17.47 -5.20
N GLY A 197 -1.92 18.13 -4.04
CA GLY A 197 -1.71 19.58 -3.97
C GLY A 197 -0.27 19.96 -4.33
N ALA A 198 -0.08 21.15 -4.90
CA ALA A 198 1.23 21.61 -5.35
C ALA A 198 2.25 21.80 -4.21
N GLN A 199 1.78 22.06 -2.98
CA GLN A 199 2.65 22.20 -1.81
C GLN A 199 2.06 21.36 -0.68
N ASN A 200 2.77 20.31 -0.27
CA ASN A 200 2.32 19.46 0.82
C ASN A 200 2.53 20.20 2.15
N PRO A 201 1.48 20.37 2.99
CA PRO A 201 1.62 21.02 4.28
C PRO A 201 2.64 20.35 5.21
N LEU A 202 2.89 19.05 5.05
CA LEU A 202 3.89 18.33 5.84
C LEU A 202 5.33 18.71 5.48
N ASP A 203 5.61 19.13 4.24
CA ASP A 203 6.97 19.50 3.81
C ASP A 203 7.52 20.63 4.69
N LYS A 204 6.68 21.64 4.98
CA LYS A 204 7.04 22.75 5.87
C LYS A 204 7.27 22.32 7.31
N LEU A 205 6.57 21.28 7.77
CA LEU A 205 6.76 20.75 9.12
C LEU A 205 8.06 19.96 9.22
N VAL A 206 8.42 19.23 8.17
CA VAL A 206 9.72 18.53 8.07
C VAL A 206 10.85 19.55 8.04
N GLU A 207 10.78 20.57 7.17
CA GLU A 207 11.76 21.66 7.12
C GLU A 207 11.93 22.35 8.49
N ALA A 208 10.81 22.62 9.19
CA ALA A 208 10.85 23.23 10.52
C ALA A 208 11.51 22.31 11.58
N ALA A 209 11.25 21.01 11.52
CA ALA A 209 11.87 20.03 12.42
C ALA A 209 13.38 19.92 12.17
N GLU A 210 13.80 19.86 10.91
CA GLU A 210 15.23 19.83 10.54
C GLU A 210 15.98 21.08 11.00
N LEU A 211 15.35 22.26 10.88
CA LEU A 211 15.93 23.51 11.38
C LEU A 211 16.08 23.51 12.91
N LEU A 212 15.11 22.95 13.64
CA LEU A 212 15.19 22.80 15.10
C LEU A 212 16.33 21.86 15.50
N ASP A 213 16.46 20.70 14.86
CA ASP A 213 17.55 19.74 15.12
C ASP A 213 18.92 20.38 14.86
N GLN A 214 19.07 21.15 13.78
CA GLN A 214 20.30 21.88 13.48
C GLN A 214 20.62 22.95 14.53
N LEU A 215 19.62 23.66 15.04
CA LEU A 215 19.79 24.65 16.11
C LEU A 215 20.23 23.97 17.41
N GLU A 216 19.59 22.87 17.81
CA GLU A 216 19.97 22.10 19.00
C GLU A 216 21.41 21.59 18.91
N GLN A 217 21.82 21.06 17.75
CA GLN A 217 23.19 20.61 17.53
C GLN A 217 24.21 21.76 17.65
N ARG A 218 23.89 22.96 17.16
CA ARG A 218 24.75 24.14 17.33
C ARG A 218 24.88 24.54 18.80
N PHE A 219 23.76 24.59 19.54
CA PHE A 219 23.80 24.91 20.97
C PHE A 219 24.59 23.88 21.79
N GLN A 220 24.56 22.59 21.42
CA GLN A 220 25.38 21.57 22.08
C GLN A 220 26.88 21.66 21.74
N GLN A 221 27.25 22.24 20.60
CA GLN A 221 28.65 22.44 20.20
C GLN A 221 29.26 23.71 20.79
N GLU A 222 28.43 24.69 21.17
CA GLU A 222 28.83 25.97 21.76
C GLU A 222 28.84 25.97 23.31
N ALA A 223 28.45 24.86 23.95
CA ALA A 223 28.42 24.66 25.42
C ALA A 223 29.61 23.81 25.91
#